data_AF-A0A924LRL7-F1
#
_entry.id   AF-A0A924LRL7-F1
#
_cell.length_a   1.000
_cell.length_b   1.000
_cell.length_c   1.000
_cell.angle_alpha   90.00
_cell.angle_beta   90.00
_cell.angle_gamma   90.00
#
_symmetry.space_group_name_H-M   'P 1'
#
loop_
_entity.id
_entity.type
_entity.pdbx_description
1 polymer ?
#
loop_
_entity_poly.entity_id
_entity_poly.type
_entity_poly.pdbx_seq_one_letter_code
_entity_poly.pdbx_strand_id
1 'polypeptide(L)'
;MEYTQLEVWIESRKIANLAYDISKQFPKEELFALTNQMRSSAVSIPSNIAEGTGRQTTKDTINFLHISRGSLYELETQCYLALD
;
A
#
# COMPACT_ATOMS: atom_id res chain seq x y z
N MET A 1 -9.39 -17.54 -9.69
CA MET A 1 -8.50 -17.56 -8.51
C MET A 1 -8.90 -16.37 -7.67
N GLU A 2 -9.27 -16.59 -6.42
CA GLU A 2 -9.66 -15.49 -5.53
C GLU A 2 -8.41 -14.70 -5.13
N TYR A 3 -8.43 -13.38 -5.30
CA TYR A 3 -7.28 -12.53 -4.98
C TYR A 3 -6.87 -12.64 -3.50
N THR A 4 -7.81 -13.00 -2.63
CA THR A 4 -7.61 -13.19 -1.19
C THR A 4 -6.70 -14.39 -0.85
N GLN A 5 -6.45 -15.28 -1.81
CA GLN A 5 -5.54 -16.41 -1.68
C GLN A 5 -4.13 -16.10 -2.19
N LEU A 6 -3.92 -14.94 -2.84
CA LEU A 6 -2.60 -14.55 -3.33
C LEU A 6 -1.70 -14.17 -2.16
N GLU A 7 -0.53 -14.80 -2.05
CA GLU A 7 0.45 -14.51 -1.00
C GLU A 7 0.85 -13.03 -1.00
N VAL A 8 1.08 -12.44 -2.18
CA VAL A 8 1.40 -11.01 -2.32
C VAL A 8 0.28 -10.09 -1.80
N TRP A 9 -0.98 -10.51 -1.91
CA TRP A 9 -2.11 -9.76 -1.34
C TRP A 9 -2.16 -9.91 0.19
N ILE A 10 -1.90 -11.11 0.71
CA ILE A 10 -1.83 -11.37 2.16
C ILE A 10 -0.71 -10.55 2.80
N GLU A 11 0.49 -10.55 2.22
CA GLU A 11 1.63 -9.78 2.73
C GLU A 11 1.40 -8.27 2.62
N SER A 12 0.82 -7.78 1.53
CA SER A 12 0.51 -6.35 1.40
C SER A 12 -0.53 -5.85 2.42
N ARG A 13 -1.47 -6.71 2.86
CA ARG A 13 -2.35 -6.36 3.99
C ARG A 13 -1.59 -6.24 5.31
N LYS A 14 -0.57 -7.06 5.55
CA LYS A 14 0.29 -6.93 6.73
C LYS A 14 1.06 -5.62 6.70
N ILE A 15 1.58 -5.21 5.54
CA ILE A 15 2.21 -3.90 5.34
C ILE A 15 1.25 -2.76 5.68
N ALA A 16 0.00 -2.82 5.21
CA ALA A 16 -1.01 -1.83 5.55
C ALA A 16 -1.25 -1.74 7.05
N ASN A 17 -1.41 -2.86 7.76
CA ASN A 17 -1.56 -2.86 9.21
C ASN A 17 -0.35 -2.25 9.92
N LEU A 18 0.87 -2.61 9.51
CA LEU A 18 2.11 -2.06 10.06
C LEU A 18 2.20 -0.54 9.88
N ALA A 19 1.84 -0.02 8.70
CA ALA A 19 1.81 1.42 8.46
C ALA A 19 0.84 2.14 9.41
N TYR A 20 -0.35 1.57 9.64
CA TYR A 20 -1.31 2.11 10.61
C TYR A 20 -0.78 2.07 12.05
N ASP A 21 -0.10 0.99 12.44
CA ASP A 21 0.42 0.82 13.79
C ASP A 21 1.61 1.74 14.09
N ILE A 22 2.55 1.86 13.16
CA ILE A 22 3.72 2.75 13.29
C ILE A 22 3.24 4.21 13.35
N SER A 23 2.36 4.61 12.43
CA SER A 23 1.93 6.00 12.34
C SER A 23 1.04 6.47 13.50
N LYS A 24 0.61 5.58 14.42
CA LYS A 24 -0.06 5.97 15.68
C LYS A 24 0.87 6.73 16.63
N GLN A 25 2.18 6.55 16.48
CA GLN A 25 3.19 7.17 17.32
C GLN A 25 3.64 8.54 16.80
N PHE A 26 3.16 8.95 15.62
CA PHE A 26 3.55 10.21 15.00
C PHE A 26 2.94 11.40 15.75
N PRO A 27 3.58 12.58 15.70
CA PRO A 27 3.02 13.81 16.24
C PRO A 27 1.65 14.14 15.62
N LYS A 28 0.77 14.83 16.37
CA LYS A 28 -0.59 15.11 15.91
C LYS A 28 -0.64 16.05 14.71
N GLU A 29 0.36 16.93 14.60
CA GLU A 29 0.57 17.84 13.48
C GLU A 29 0.78 17.09 12.15
N GLU A 30 1.32 15.86 12.18
CA GLU A 30 1.54 15.03 10.99
C GLU A 30 0.29 14.26 10.53
N LEU A 31 -0.82 14.35 11.28
CA LEU A 31 -2.02 13.54 11.03
C LEU A 31 -2.56 13.73 9.60
N PHE A 32 -2.57 14.97 9.11
CA PHE A 32 -3.04 15.32 7.77
C PHE A 32 -1.90 15.44 6.74
N ALA A 33 -0.66 15.25 7.17
CA ALA A 33 0.54 15.27 6.34
C ALA A 33 1.08 13.84 6.17
N LEU A 34 2.24 13.51 6.73
CA LEU A 34 2.92 12.24 6.46
C LEU A 34 2.11 11.02 6.89
N THR A 35 1.38 11.12 8.01
CA THR A 35 0.53 10.02 8.51
C THR A 35 -0.55 9.62 7.49
N ASN A 36 -1.22 10.61 6.89
CA ASN A 36 -2.29 10.36 5.92
C ASN A 36 -1.74 9.79 4.61
N GLN A 37 -0.58 10.31 4.16
CA GLN A 37 0.08 9.85 2.95
C GLN A 37 0.54 8.38 3.10
N MET A 38 1.23 8.04 4.19
CA MET A 38 1.66 6.67 4.48
C MET A 38 0.50 5.68 4.52
N ARG A 39 -0.57 6.01 5.24
CA ARG A 39 -1.75 5.12 5.31
C ARG A 39 -2.40 4.94 3.94
N SER A 40 -2.50 6.01 3.15
CA SER A 40 -3.09 5.97 1.81
C SER A 40 -2.25 5.11 0.85
N SER A 41 -0.93 5.33 0.79
CA SER A 41 -0.01 4.54 -0.03
C SER A 41 -0.04 3.07 0.40
N ALA A 42 -0.04 2.77 1.71
CA ALA A 42 -0.09 1.41 2.22
C ALA A 42 -1.40 0.67 1.87
N VAL A 43 -2.55 1.33 1.95
CA VAL A 43 -3.86 0.76 1.56
C VAL A 43 -3.96 0.56 0.05
N SER A 44 -3.33 1.43 -0.74
CA SER A 44 -3.30 1.35 -2.19
C SER A 44 -2.64 0.07 -2.71
N ILE A 45 -1.63 -0.47 -2.00
CA ILE A 45 -0.89 -1.68 -2.40
C ILE A 45 -1.82 -2.90 -2.55
N PRO A 46 -2.52 -3.39 -1.50
CA PRO A 46 -3.44 -4.53 -1.63
C PRO A 46 -4.68 -4.20 -2.48
N SER A 47 -5.12 -2.94 -2.51
CA SER A 47 -6.27 -2.50 -3.30
C SER A 47 -6.02 -2.67 -4.79
N ASN A 48 -4.86 -2.23 -5.27
CA ASN A 48 -4.47 -2.40 -6.67
C ASN A 48 -4.23 -3.86 -7.05
N ILE A 49 -3.71 -4.70 -6.14
CA ILE A 49 -3.58 -6.14 -6.40
C ILE A 49 -4.96 -6.79 -6.59
N ALA A 50 -5.92 -6.46 -5.72
CA ALA A 50 -7.29 -6.97 -5.81
C ALA A 50 -7.96 -6.48 -7.10
N GLU A 51 -7.88 -5.19 -7.39
CA GLU A 51 -8.47 -4.57 -8.57
C GLU A 51 -7.87 -5.12 -9.87
N GLY A 52 -6.55 -5.29 -9.92
CA GLY A 52 -5.85 -5.92 -11.03
C GLY A 52 -6.30 -7.34 -11.29
N THR A 53 -6.45 -8.15 -10.24
CA THR A 53 -6.94 -9.54 -10.33
C THR A 53 -8.38 -9.61 -10.88
N GLY A 54 -9.18 -8.56 -10.69
CA GLY A 54 -10.53 -8.44 -11.24
C GLY A 54 -10.61 -7.96 -12.70
N ARG A 55 -9.49 -7.66 -13.36
CA ARG A 55 -9.49 -7.18 -14.75
C ARG A 55 -9.61 -8.31 -15.77
N GLN A 56 -10.12 -7.98 -16.96
CA GLN A 56 -10.40 -8.97 -18.01
C GLN A 56 -9.16 -9.41 -18.79
N THR A 57 -8.09 -8.61 -18.78
CA THR A 57 -6.87 -8.90 -19.56
C THR A 57 -5.63 -8.97 -18.67
N THR A 58 -4.67 -9.78 -19.11
CA THR A 58 -3.34 -9.87 -18.47
C THR A 58 -2.63 -8.51 -18.47
N LYS A 59 -2.79 -7.72 -19.54
CA LYS A 59 -2.17 -6.39 -19.65
C LYS A 59 -2.68 -5.44 -18.56
N ASP A 60 -4.00 -5.42 -18.34
CA ASP A 60 -4.59 -4.58 -17.30
C ASP A 60 -4.16 -5.05 -15.91
N THR A 61 -4.16 -6.38 -15.68
CA THR A 61 -3.68 -6.97 -14.43
C THR A 61 -2.25 -6.50 -14.12
N ILE A 62 -1.35 -6.58 -15.10
CA ILE A 62 0.05 -6.14 -14.96
C ILE A 62 0.13 -4.65 -14.66
N ASN A 63 -0.68 -3.81 -15.32
CA ASN A 63 -0.70 -2.37 -15.06
C ASN A 63 -1.05 -2.06 -13.60
N PHE A 64 -2.06 -2.75 -13.05
CA PHE A 64 -2.44 -2.61 -11.64
C PHE A 64 -1.35 -3.11 -10.69
N LEU A 65 -0.64 -4.19 -11.03
CA LEU A 65 0.52 -4.65 -10.26
C LEU A 65 1.67 -3.62 -10.28
N HIS A 66 1.87 -2.90 -11.39
CA HIS A 66 2.83 -1.80 -11.44
C HIS A 66 2.42 -0.62 -10.56
N ILE A 67 1.13 -0.27 -10.53
CA ILE A 67 0.61 0.77 -9.63
C ILE A 67 0.81 0.36 -8.17
N SER A 68 0.46 -0.89 -7.82
CA SER A 68 0.70 -1.45 -6.48
C SER A 68 2.16 -1.32 -6.04
N ARG A 69 3.10 -1.66 -6.94
CA ARG A 69 4.54 -1.51 -6.68
C ARG A 69 4.97 -0.04 -6.56
N GLY A 70 4.36 0.86 -7.33
CA GLY A 70 4.58 2.30 -7.20
C GLY A 70 4.18 2.82 -5.81
N SER A 71 3.00 2.42 -5.32
CA SER A 71 2.54 2.76 -3.96
C SER A 71 3.44 2.17 -2.86
N LEU A 72 4.05 0.99 -3.09
CA LEU A 72 5.03 0.42 -2.16
C LEU A 72 6.30 1.28 -2.06
N TYR A 73 6.84 1.73 -3.20
CA TYR A 73 8.02 2.60 -3.20
C TYR A 73 7.75 3.98 -2.61
N GLU A 74 6.55 4.50 -2.82
CA GLU A 74 6.11 5.74 -2.18
C GLU A 74 6.05 5.59 -0.66
N LEU A 75 5.44 4.51 -0.15
CA LEU A 75 5.40 4.21 1.28
C LEU A 75 6.81 4.03 1.87
N GLU A 76 7.69 3.31 1.17
CA GLU A 76 9.09 3.13 1.59
C GLU A 76 9.82 4.48 1.69
N THR A 77 9.63 5.36 0.71
CA THR A 77 10.19 6.72 0.74
C THR A 77 9.68 7.51 1.94
N GLN A 78 8.38 7.43 2.23
CA GLN A 78 7.77 8.10 3.39
C GLN A 78 8.27 7.52 4.73
N CYS A 79 8.61 6.23 4.79
CA CYS A 79 9.27 5.65 5.97
C CYS A 79 10.66 6.27 6.19
N TYR A 80 11.44 6.53 5.15
CA TYR A 80 12.71 7.26 5.28
C TYR A 80 12.48 8.69 5.75
N LEU A 81 11.54 9.41 5.14
CA LEU A 81 11.20 10.79 5.53
C LEU A 81 10.69 10.91 6.98
N ALA A 82 10.08 9.86 7.53
CA ALA A 82 9.64 9.84 8.92
C ALA A 82 10.80 9.74 9.94
N LEU A 83 11.99 9.36 9.47
CA LEU A 83 13.19 9.19 10.28
C LEU A 83 14.22 10.32 10.11
N ASP A 84 14.02 11.20 9.13
CA ASP A 84 14.82 12.42 8.90
C ASP A 84 14.44 13.54 9.88
#